data_AF-A0ABD4KXN7-F1
#
_entry.id   AF-A0ABD4KXN7-F1
#
_cell.length_a   1.000
_cell.length_b   1.000
_cell.length_c   1.000
_cell.angle_alpha   90.00
_cell.angle_beta   90.00
_cell.angle_gamma   90.00
#
_symmetry.space_group_name_H-M   'P 1'
#
loop_
_entity.id
_entity.type
_entity.pdbx_description
1 polymer ?
#
loop_
_entity_poly.entity_id
_entity_poly.type
_entity_poly.pdbx_seq_one_letter_code
_entity_poly.pdbx_strand_id
1 'polypeptide(L)'
;MKNLKYFTIAFGLISLGSTVVQAASIDSEAEGCIISRETGAKYCLKPGERSGYSLPQWIYNHAVDVLAPSGISVMLSDWDNLSYNRLAMFDGYTGNDELKNVKAYNGQILDFSHPRSMRVLASDTYPEACIISRKSGERFCLKEGERSGYSLPAYIYGHEVDVEAPKGLGVMLSDWDNLSYNRLAVFGGDTANSLLNAVKAYNGEILDFSHPHSMRVVPYTKPIDVIETNLKWSWERSQFKPEFNQVMATPVVAQLNDDNHDGKIDNNDVADIIVVTFESNKYNAGGIVRALSGVDGSELWSYSNGGIIADARYTPAVADL
;
A
#
# COMPACT_ATOMS: atom_id res chain seq x y z
N MET A 1 -39.13 29.04 -56.84
CA MET A 1 -39.76 28.85 -55.51
C MET A 1 -38.98 27.73 -54.81
N LYS A 2 -38.07 28.11 -53.88
CA LYS A 2 -38.08 27.76 -52.44
C LYS A 2 -38.04 26.24 -52.19
N ASN A 3 -37.04 25.61 -51.56
CA ASN A 3 -36.03 26.03 -50.60
C ASN A 3 -34.79 25.13 -50.69
N LEU A 4 -33.60 25.71 -50.84
CA LEU A 4 -32.33 25.02 -50.61
C LEU A 4 -31.87 25.37 -49.19
N LYS A 5 -31.93 24.40 -48.27
CA LYS A 5 -31.47 24.58 -46.89
C LYS A 5 -29.95 24.41 -46.86
N TYR A 6 -29.24 25.52 -46.66
CA TYR A 6 -27.81 25.50 -46.31
C TYR A 6 -27.66 25.01 -44.88
N PHE A 7 -26.90 23.93 -44.69
CA PHE A 7 -26.40 23.54 -43.37
C PHE A 7 -25.06 24.24 -43.15
N THR A 8 -25.07 25.29 -42.34
CA THR A 8 -23.86 25.89 -41.78
C THR A 8 -23.42 25.02 -40.61
N ILE A 9 -22.32 24.30 -40.78
CA ILE A 9 -21.63 23.64 -39.66
C ILE A 9 -20.61 24.64 -39.13
N ALA A 10 -20.93 25.26 -38.00
CA ALA A 10 -19.97 25.98 -37.18
C ALA A 10 -19.82 25.20 -35.87
N PHE A 11 -18.67 24.58 -35.65
CA PHE A 11 -18.29 24.10 -34.32
C PHE A 11 -16.78 24.21 -34.12
N GLY A 12 -16.42 25.15 -33.25
CA GLY A 12 -15.33 25.08 -32.29
C GLY A 12 -13.91 24.89 -32.81
N LEU A 13 -13.13 25.98 -32.85
CA LEU A 13 -11.72 25.87 -32.52
C LEU A 13 -11.63 25.33 -31.09
N ILE A 14 -11.31 24.04 -30.95
CA ILE A 14 -10.80 23.50 -29.70
C ILE A 14 -9.41 24.11 -29.55
N SER A 15 -9.33 25.18 -28.76
CA SER A 15 -8.08 25.59 -28.16
C SER A 15 -7.54 24.38 -27.42
N LEU A 16 -6.48 23.78 -27.96
CA LEU A 16 -5.59 22.91 -27.21
C LEU A 16 -4.88 23.82 -26.19
N GLY A 17 -5.61 24.17 -25.14
CA GLY A 17 -5.02 24.68 -23.93
C GLY A 17 -4.15 23.55 -23.41
N SER A 18 -2.85 23.66 -23.66
CA SER A 18 -1.84 22.86 -22.98
C SER A 18 -2.14 22.94 -21.50
N THR A 19 -2.77 21.91 -20.95
CA THR A 19 -2.70 21.64 -19.52
C THR A 19 -1.25 21.26 -19.30
N VAL A 20 -0.42 22.27 -19.07
CA VAL A 20 0.82 22.10 -18.34
C VAL A 20 0.36 21.43 -17.06
N VAL A 21 0.66 20.14 -16.93
CA VAL A 21 0.63 19.46 -15.64
C VAL A 21 1.55 20.31 -14.78
N GLN A 22 0.93 21.14 -13.95
CA GLN A 22 1.63 21.85 -12.89
C GLN A 22 2.24 20.73 -12.06
N ALA A 23 3.53 20.45 -12.28
CA ALA A 23 4.30 19.68 -11.33
C ALA A 23 4.03 20.34 -9.98
N ALA A 24 3.48 19.55 -9.06
CA ALA A 24 3.22 19.98 -7.70
C ALA A 24 4.43 20.77 -7.23
N SER A 25 4.22 22.03 -6.86
CA SER A 25 5.21 22.82 -6.17
C SER A 25 5.71 21.98 -5.01
N ILE A 26 7.00 21.64 -5.01
CA ILE A 26 7.68 21.16 -3.81
C ILE A 26 7.33 22.16 -2.73
N ASP A 27 6.72 21.66 -1.65
CA ASP A 27 6.27 22.47 -0.53
C ASP A 27 7.47 23.28 -0.04
N SER A 28 7.43 24.60 -0.22
CA SER A 28 8.52 25.52 0.14
C SER A 28 8.60 25.76 1.65
N GLU A 29 8.12 24.80 2.43
CA GLU A 29 8.07 24.77 3.90
C GLU A 29 8.84 23.58 4.50
N ALA A 30 9.45 22.71 3.69
CA ALA A 30 10.27 21.63 4.25
C ALA A 30 11.49 22.21 5.00
N GLU A 31 11.59 21.91 6.28
CA GLU A 31 12.64 22.39 7.18
C GLU A 31 13.51 21.22 7.66
N GLY A 32 14.80 21.51 7.87
CA GLY A 32 15.73 20.60 8.54
C GLY A 32 15.81 20.96 10.02
N CYS A 33 15.59 19.98 10.88
CA CYS A 33 15.49 20.20 12.32
C CYS A 33 16.51 19.39 13.12
N ILE A 34 16.91 19.94 14.27
CA ILE A 34 17.44 19.17 15.38
C ILE A 34 16.39 19.10 16.49
N ILE A 35 16.29 17.96 17.15
CA ILE A 35 15.30 17.69 18.19
C ILE A 35 16.02 17.42 19.50
N SER A 36 15.81 18.25 20.50
CA SER A 36 16.36 18.05 21.84
C SER A 36 15.81 16.77 22.45
N ARG A 37 16.69 15.83 22.83
CA ARG A 37 16.31 14.61 23.57
C ARG A 37 15.92 14.91 25.01
N GLU A 38 16.30 16.07 25.52
CA GLU A 38 16.01 16.51 26.88
C GLU A 38 14.61 17.12 27.00
N THR A 39 14.18 17.88 25.98
CA THR A 39 12.96 18.69 26.05
C THR A 39 11.93 18.36 24.96
N GLY A 40 12.30 17.62 23.92
CA GLY A 40 11.47 17.37 22.74
C GLY A 40 11.31 18.57 21.80
N ALA A 41 11.87 19.73 22.15
CA ALA A 41 11.77 20.95 21.36
C ALA A 41 12.58 20.83 20.06
N LYS A 42 12.00 21.31 18.95
CA LYS A 42 12.61 21.32 17.62
C LYS A 42 13.20 22.69 17.33
N TYR A 43 14.43 22.72 16.82
CA TYR A 43 15.00 23.90 16.18
C TYR A 43 15.14 23.61 14.69
N CYS A 44 14.33 24.29 13.89
CA CYS A 44 14.18 24.05 12.46
C CYS A 44 14.63 25.26 11.66
N LEU A 45 15.20 25.02 10.49
CA LEU A 45 15.66 26.03 9.55
C LEU A 45 15.30 25.62 8.12
N LYS A 46 15.09 26.61 7.25
CA LYS A 46 14.81 26.37 5.83
C LYS A 46 16.09 26.16 5.03
N PRO A 47 16.03 25.51 3.85
CA PRO A 47 17.16 25.43 2.93
C PRO A 47 17.84 26.78 2.68
N GLY A 48 19.15 26.84 2.87
CA GLY A 48 19.97 28.04 2.74
C GLY A 48 20.18 28.80 4.06
N GLU A 49 19.35 28.56 5.08
CA GLU A 49 19.49 29.18 6.39
C GLU A 49 20.54 28.47 7.26
N ARG A 50 21.05 29.19 8.26
CA ARG A 50 21.98 28.68 9.27
C ARG A 50 21.68 29.27 10.63
N SER A 51 22.15 28.59 11.67
CA SER A 51 22.21 29.20 13.00
C SER A 51 23.05 30.48 12.98
N GLY A 52 22.93 31.28 14.04
CA GLY A 52 23.85 32.38 14.30
C GLY A 52 25.30 31.90 14.50
N TYR A 53 26.07 32.65 15.30
CA TYR A 53 27.42 32.18 15.68
C TYR A 53 27.35 30.80 16.37
N SER A 54 26.33 30.61 17.23
CA SER A 54 26.03 29.35 17.90
C SER A 54 24.54 29.02 17.77
N LEU A 55 24.17 27.80 18.09
CA LEU A 55 22.77 27.41 18.31
C LEU A 55 22.13 28.25 19.43
N PRO A 56 20.79 28.44 19.40
CA PRO A 56 20.09 29.09 20.49
C PRO A 56 20.36 28.43 21.85
N GLN A 57 20.46 29.24 22.91
CA GLN A 57 20.88 28.79 24.25
C GLN A 57 20.05 27.61 24.80
N TRP A 58 18.77 27.50 24.44
CA TRP A 58 17.87 26.47 24.93
C TRP A 58 18.07 25.08 24.29
N ILE A 59 18.87 24.98 23.22
CA ILE A 59 19.24 23.71 22.55
C ILE A 59 20.76 23.58 22.35
N TYR A 60 21.53 24.59 22.72
CA TYR A 60 22.98 24.59 22.58
C TYR A 60 23.61 23.45 23.38
N ASN A 61 24.38 22.59 22.71
CA ASN A 61 25.05 21.44 23.33
C ASN A 61 24.09 20.47 24.05
N HIS A 62 22.81 20.45 23.69
CA HIS A 62 21.89 19.38 24.10
C HIS A 62 22.20 18.11 23.33
N ALA A 63 21.88 16.95 23.90
CA ALA A 63 21.81 15.73 23.11
C ALA A 63 20.65 15.83 22.10
N VAL A 64 20.92 15.68 20.81
CA VAL A 64 19.89 15.82 19.76
C VAL A 64 19.76 14.62 18.85
N ASP A 65 18.57 14.44 18.28
CA ASP A 65 18.37 13.71 17.03
C ASP A 65 18.28 14.70 15.87
N VAL A 66 18.60 14.24 14.65
CA VAL A 66 18.42 15.02 13.41
C VAL A 66 17.17 14.55 12.69
N LEU A 67 16.38 15.49 12.21
CA LEU A 67 15.24 15.24 11.32
C LEU A 67 15.46 16.04 10.03
N ALA A 68 15.81 15.34 8.96
CA ALA A 68 15.96 15.91 7.62
C ALA A 68 14.99 15.17 6.68
N PRO A 69 13.85 15.77 6.33
CA PRO A 69 12.89 15.12 5.43
C PRO A 69 13.41 15.07 3.99
N SER A 70 12.74 14.30 3.14
CA SER A 70 12.97 14.22 1.69
C SER A 70 13.21 15.59 1.04
N GLY A 71 14.32 15.72 0.31
CA GLY A 71 14.74 16.97 -0.32
C GLY A 71 15.51 17.94 0.58
N ILE A 72 15.78 17.56 1.84
CA ILE A 72 16.48 18.38 2.83
C ILE A 72 17.68 17.63 3.40
N SER A 73 18.76 18.36 3.67
CA SER A 73 19.89 17.86 4.46
C SER A 73 20.27 18.84 5.57
N VAL A 74 20.59 18.30 6.74
CA VAL A 74 21.07 19.07 7.90
C VAL A 74 22.58 18.92 8.01
N MET A 75 23.29 20.06 8.03
CA MET A 75 24.72 20.13 8.32
C MET A 75 24.93 20.51 9.78
N LEU A 76 25.69 19.72 10.53
CA LEU A 76 26.04 20.02 11.92
C LEU A 76 27.54 20.28 12.09
N SER A 77 27.87 21.02 13.16
CA SER A 77 29.22 21.12 13.72
C SER A 77 29.21 20.95 15.23
N ASP A 78 30.22 20.26 15.76
CA ASP A 78 30.53 20.21 17.20
C ASP A 78 31.19 21.51 17.69
N TRP A 79 31.44 22.47 16.80
CA TRP A 79 32.01 23.78 17.08
C TRP A 79 31.07 24.92 16.70
N ASP A 80 31.36 26.10 17.25
CA ASP A 80 30.64 27.31 16.88
C ASP A 80 30.98 27.74 15.44
N ASN A 81 30.02 28.43 14.83
CA ASN A 81 30.12 29.12 13.56
C ASN A 81 30.49 28.24 12.34
N LEU A 82 30.19 26.94 12.38
CA LEU A 82 30.47 25.98 11.31
C LEU A 82 31.96 25.99 10.89
N SER A 83 32.86 26.00 11.88
CA SER A 83 34.28 26.31 11.66
C SER A 83 35.16 25.06 11.48
N TYR A 84 36.40 25.27 11.01
CA TYR A 84 37.47 24.25 10.92
C TYR A 84 37.13 23.01 10.08
N ASN A 85 36.12 23.09 9.21
CA ASN A 85 35.57 21.95 8.46
C ASN A 85 35.20 20.76 9.37
N ARG A 86 34.84 21.03 10.63
CA ARG A 86 34.30 20.04 11.57
C ARG A 86 32.80 19.87 11.30
N LEU A 87 32.50 19.43 10.08
CA LEU A 87 31.16 19.45 9.50
C LEU A 87 30.80 18.04 9.01
N ALA A 88 29.54 17.66 9.20
CA ALA A 88 28.96 16.45 8.61
C ALA A 88 27.53 16.74 8.12
N MET A 89 27.11 16.03 7.09
CA MET A 89 25.78 16.11 6.47
C MET A 89 24.94 14.92 6.87
N PHE A 90 23.65 15.17 7.08
CA PHE A 90 22.64 14.17 7.45
C PHE A 90 21.41 14.36 6.56
N ASP A 91 21.12 13.36 5.72
CA ASP A 91 20.12 13.43 4.63
C ASP A 91 18.82 12.68 4.96
N GLY A 92 18.58 12.40 6.24
CA GLY A 92 17.44 11.63 6.75
C GLY A 92 17.33 11.77 8.25
N TYR A 93 16.42 11.01 8.88
CA TYR A 93 16.43 10.92 10.33
C TYR A 93 17.73 10.24 10.80
N THR A 94 18.44 10.89 11.71
CA THR A 94 19.67 10.34 12.31
C THR A 94 19.53 10.38 13.82
N GLY A 95 19.51 9.20 14.44
CA GLY A 95 19.43 9.07 15.87
C GLY A 95 20.73 9.53 16.54
N ASN A 96 20.63 10.06 17.76
CA ASN A 96 21.77 10.60 18.48
C ASN A 96 22.99 9.67 18.60
N ASP A 97 22.79 8.36 18.73
CA ASP A 97 23.90 7.40 18.80
C ASP A 97 24.66 7.28 17.47
N GLU A 98 23.98 7.48 16.34
CA GLU A 98 24.56 7.50 15.00
C GLU A 98 25.39 8.77 14.75
N LEU A 99 25.23 9.80 15.58
CA LEU A 99 25.98 11.06 15.50
C LEU A 99 27.37 11.00 16.17
N LYS A 100 27.69 9.97 16.96
CA LYS A 100 28.88 9.95 17.84
C LYS A 100 30.20 9.61 17.15
N ASN A 101 30.16 8.94 15.99
CA ASN A 101 31.34 8.43 15.30
C ASN A 101 31.28 8.75 13.80
N VAL A 102 31.11 10.03 13.46
CA VAL A 102 30.89 10.46 12.08
C VAL A 102 32.16 11.05 11.49
N LYS A 103 32.52 10.63 10.28
CA LYS A 103 33.65 11.21 9.54
C LYS A 103 33.29 12.61 9.07
N ALA A 104 33.94 13.62 9.64
CA ALA A 104 33.76 15.02 9.29
C ALA A 104 34.52 15.40 8.01
N TYR A 105 34.21 16.57 7.44
CA TYR A 105 34.84 17.11 6.24
C TYR A 105 36.34 17.38 6.38
N ASN A 106 36.82 17.62 7.60
CA ASN A 106 38.26 17.72 7.88
C ASN A 106 38.97 16.36 7.95
N GLY A 107 38.26 15.25 7.73
CA GLY A 107 38.78 13.88 7.73
C GLY A 107 38.83 13.22 9.11
N GLN A 108 38.53 13.93 10.20
CA GLN A 108 38.49 13.38 11.56
C GLN A 108 37.18 12.64 11.82
N ILE A 109 37.20 11.68 12.75
CA ILE A 109 35.97 11.09 13.31
C ILE A 109 35.58 11.94 14.51
N LEU A 110 34.40 12.56 14.43
CA LEU A 110 33.90 13.51 15.43
C LEU A 110 32.53 13.08 15.96
N ASP A 111 32.17 13.67 17.10
CA ASP A 111 30.88 13.49 17.74
C ASP A 111 29.99 14.73 17.50
N PHE A 112 28.91 14.53 16.76
CA PHE A 112 27.89 15.55 16.46
C PHE A 112 26.62 15.38 17.31
N SER A 113 26.63 14.49 18.31
CA SER A 113 25.48 14.22 19.17
C SER A 113 25.08 15.41 20.06
N HIS A 114 26.00 16.36 20.26
CA HIS A 114 25.79 17.62 20.99
C HIS A 114 26.29 18.82 20.14
N PRO A 115 25.57 19.17 19.05
CA PRO A 115 26.06 20.18 18.11
C PRO A 115 26.06 21.58 18.73
N ARG A 116 26.85 22.47 18.12
CA ARG A 116 26.98 23.89 18.52
C ARG A 116 26.58 24.86 17.43
N SER A 117 26.58 24.44 16.17
CA SER A 117 26.06 25.23 15.05
C SER A 117 25.51 24.33 13.95
N MET A 118 24.57 24.86 13.16
CA MET A 118 23.93 24.11 12.07
C MET A 118 23.62 24.96 10.85
N ARG A 119 23.41 24.30 9.70
CA ARG A 119 22.89 24.86 8.46
C ARG A 119 22.00 23.83 7.76
N VAL A 120 21.01 24.29 7.02
CA VAL A 120 20.12 23.43 6.22
C VAL A 120 20.36 23.67 4.73
N LEU A 121 20.38 22.59 3.96
CA LEU A 121 20.66 22.57 2.52
C LEU A 121 19.58 21.77 1.79
N ALA A 122 19.39 22.06 0.50
CA ALA A 122 18.56 21.22 -0.37
C ALA A 122 19.30 19.91 -0.69
N SER A 123 18.53 18.84 -0.89
CA SER A 123 19.00 17.49 -1.18
C SER A 123 18.13 16.80 -2.22
N ASP A 124 18.45 15.55 -2.52
CA ASP A 124 17.62 14.69 -3.38
C ASP A 124 16.31 14.32 -2.68
N THR A 125 15.25 14.21 -3.47
CA THR A 125 13.94 13.73 -2.99
C THR A 125 13.83 12.22 -3.09
N TYR A 126 13.23 11.62 -2.08
CA TYR A 126 12.95 10.19 -1.96
C TYR A 126 11.58 9.96 -1.31
N PRO A 127 10.96 8.79 -1.52
CA PRO A 127 9.70 8.45 -0.85
C PRO A 127 9.94 8.17 0.64
N GLU A 128 9.01 8.63 1.47
CA GLU A 128 9.01 8.41 2.91
C GLU A 128 7.69 7.78 3.34
N ALA A 129 7.69 7.06 4.45
CA ALA A 129 6.48 6.63 5.13
C ALA A 129 6.46 7.23 6.55
N CYS A 130 5.27 7.64 6.98
CA CYS A 130 5.09 8.49 8.14
C CYS A 130 4.07 7.93 9.11
N ILE A 131 4.25 8.29 10.39
CA ILE A 131 3.15 8.38 11.35
C ILE A 131 2.76 9.85 11.53
N ILE A 132 1.47 10.10 11.75
CA ILE A 132 0.90 11.43 11.95
C ILE A 132 0.21 11.47 13.31
N SER A 133 0.68 12.36 14.18
CA SER A 133 0.08 12.61 15.49
C SER A 133 -1.33 13.16 15.36
N ARG A 134 -2.33 12.47 15.88
CA ARG A 134 -3.72 12.97 15.91
C ARG A 134 -3.92 14.13 16.88
N LYS A 135 -2.99 14.29 17.84
CA LYS A 135 -3.00 15.37 18.83
C LYS A 135 -2.47 16.69 18.28
N SER A 136 -1.41 16.65 17.47
CA SER A 136 -0.69 17.85 16.99
C SER A 136 -0.72 18.04 15.47
N GLY A 137 -1.11 17.02 14.71
CA GLY A 137 -0.98 16.99 13.24
C GLY A 137 0.46 16.81 12.75
N GLU A 138 1.44 16.72 13.67
CA GLU A 138 2.84 16.60 13.29
C GLU A 138 3.16 15.21 12.73
N ARG A 139 4.01 15.20 11.71
CA ARG A 139 4.47 14.00 11.04
C ARG A 139 5.84 13.56 11.59
N PHE A 140 6.07 12.26 11.62
CA PHE A 140 7.40 11.68 11.75
C PHE A 140 7.59 10.67 10.63
N CYS A 141 8.44 11.04 9.68
CA CYS A 141 8.64 10.34 8.42
C CYS A 141 10.06 9.76 8.39
N LEU A 142 10.20 8.58 7.80
CA LEU A 142 11.48 7.90 7.62
C LEU A 142 11.57 7.34 6.21
N LYS A 143 12.79 7.21 5.70
CA LYS A 143 13.05 6.54 4.41
C LYS A 143 13.11 5.02 4.57
N GLU A 144 13.08 4.30 3.46
CA GLU A 144 13.26 2.85 3.47
C GLU A 144 14.52 2.42 4.24
N GLY A 145 14.37 1.50 5.20
CA GLY A 145 15.45 0.97 6.01
C GLY A 145 15.79 1.81 7.25
N GLU A 146 15.36 3.07 7.32
CA GLU A 146 15.51 3.89 8.52
C GLU A 146 14.55 3.48 9.64
N ARG A 147 14.98 3.76 10.87
CA ARG A 147 14.24 3.51 12.10
C ARG A 147 14.27 4.74 12.98
N SER A 148 13.29 4.83 13.89
CA SER A 148 13.44 5.70 15.06
C SER A 148 14.68 5.28 15.85
N GLY A 149 15.13 6.15 16.75
CA GLY A 149 16.12 5.81 17.76
C GLY A 149 15.66 4.68 18.69
N TYR A 150 16.10 4.73 19.94
CA TYR A 150 15.60 3.77 20.95
C TYR A 150 14.08 3.89 21.10
N SER A 151 13.55 5.11 21.08
CA SER A 151 12.12 5.42 21.11
C SER A 151 11.80 6.42 19.99
N LEU A 152 10.52 6.61 19.71
CA LEU A 152 10.03 7.73 18.92
C LEU A 152 10.42 9.06 19.57
N PRO A 153 10.59 10.13 18.78
CA PRO A 153 10.84 11.46 19.31
C PRO A 153 9.74 11.92 20.28
N ALA A 154 10.13 12.65 21.32
CA ALA A 154 9.23 13.04 22.42
C ALA A 154 7.96 13.81 21.99
N TYR A 155 7.99 14.50 20.85
CA TYR A 155 6.83 15.25 20.33
C TYR A 155 5.72 14.36 19.75
N ILE A 156 6.00 13.08 19.48
CA ILE A 156 5.05 12.11 18.93
C ILE A 156 4.98 10.80 19.72
N TYR A 157 5.93 10.57 20.63
CA TYR A 157 5.98 9.38 21.49
C TYR A 157 4.68 9.18 22.27
N GLY A 158 4.07 8.00 22.12
CA GLY A 158 2.84 7.63 22.81
C GLY A 158 1.60 8.45 22.42
N HIS A 159 1.65 9.21 21.33
CA HIS A 159 0.45 9.84 20.77
C HIS A 159 -0.40 8.81 20.01
N GLU A 160 -1.71 9.04 19.94
CA GLU A 160 -2.52 8.39 18.91
C GLU A 160 -2.02 8.82 17.52
N VAL A 161 -1.78 7.85 16.63
CA VAL A 161 -1.31 8.15 15.27
C VAL A 161 -2.15 7.50 14.18
N ASP A 162 -2.17 8.15 13.02
CA ASP A 162 -2.49 7.54 11.73
C ASP A 162 -1.18 7.19 10.99
N VAL A 163 -1.22 6.25 10.05
CA VAL A 163 -0.09 5.88 9.18
C VAL A 163 -0.36 6.35 7.77
N GLU A 164 0.65 6.93 7.12
CA GLU A 164 0.65 7.28 5.71
C GLU A 164 1.90 6.68 5.07
N ALA A 165 1.72 5.69 4.19
CA ALA A 165 2.84 5.06 3.49
C ALA A 165 2.55 4.94 1.99
N PRO A 166 3.45 5.44 1.11
CA PRO A 166 3.29 5.32 -0.33
C PRO A 166 3.40 3.86 -0.78
N LYS A 167 2.92 3.56 -1.99
CA LYS A 167 2.98 2.22 -2.56
C LYS A 167 4.41 1.68 -2.56
N GLY A 168 4.60 0.49 -2.01
CA GLY A 168 5.90 -0.17 -1.88
C GLY A 168 6.58 0.01 -0.52
N LEU A 169 6.13 0.97 0.29
CA LEU A 169 6.61 1.19 1.66
C LEU A 169 5.51 0.89 2.68
N GLY A 170 5.95 0.53 3.89
CA GLY A 170 5.11 0.37 5.06
C GLY A 170 5.84 0.78 6.33
N VAL A 171 5.07 1.18 7.32
CA VAL A 171 5.55 1.53 8.65
C VAL A 171 5.41 0.30 9.55
N MET A 172 6.54 -0.25 9.99
CA MET A 172 6.62 -1.21 11.08
C MET A 172 6.51 -0.47 12.41
N LEU A 173 5.48 -0.75 13.20
CA LEU A 173 5.26 -0.17 14.52
C LEU A 173 5.48 -1.18 15.63
N SER A 174 5.81 -0.66 16.81
CA SER A 174 5.90 -1.38 18.08
C SER A 174 5.22 -0.55 19.17
N ASP A 175 4.44 -1.21 20.02
CA ASP A 175 3.89 -0.61 21.25
C ASP A 175 4.99 -0.42 22.32
N TRP A 176 6.16 -1.06 22.15
CA TRP A 176 7.32 -0.91 23.01
C TRP A 176 8.46 -0.17 22.33
N ASP A 177 9.38 0.31 23.15
CA ASP A 177 10.65 0.87 22.69
C ASP A 177 11.48 -0.16 21.92
N ASN A 178 12.33 0.37 21.05
CA ASN A 178 13.43 -0.31 20.37
C ASN A 178 13.01 -1.51 19.51
N LEU A 179 11.77 -1.51 18.99
CA LEU A 179 11.22 -2.56 18.13
C LEU A 179 11.40 -3.96 18.74
N SER A 180 11.13 -4.08 20.04
CA SER A 180 11.55 -5.22 20.85
C SER A 180 10.51 -6.35 20.93
N TYR A 181 10.97 -7.55 21.33
CA TYR A 181 10.14 -8.73 21.61
C TYR A 181 9.22 -9.20 20.47
N ASN A 182 9.49 -8.81 19.22
CA ASN A 182 8.62 -9.07 18.07
C ASN A 182 7.17 -8.61 18.27
N ARG A 183 6.95 -7.60 19.12
CA ARG A 183 5.67 -6.92 19.27
C ARG A 183 5.49 -5.93 18.12
N LEU A 184 5.49 -6.46 16.91
CA LEU A 184 5.65 -5.70 15.67
C LEU A 184 4.52 -6.01 14.70
N ALA A 185 4.04 -4.99 14.01
CA ALA A 185 3.14 -5.12 12.86
C ALA A 185 3.51 -4.07 11.80
N VAL A 186 3.25 -4.37 10.53
CA VAL A 186 3.55 -3.49 9.40
C VAL A 186 2.25 -2.99 8.78
N PHE A 187 2.17 -1.68 8.60
CA PHE A 187 1.01 -0.97 8.08
C PHE A 187 1.41 -0.21 6.82
N GLY A 188 0.58 -0.22 5.78
CA GLY A 188 0.89 0.52 4.55
C GLY A 188 -0.35 1.15 3.93
N GLY A 189 -0.14 2.06 2.97
CA GLY A 189 -1.19 2.98 2.53
C GLY A 189 -1.60 3.94 3.65
N ASP A 190 -2.78 4.52 3.51
CA ASP A 190 -3.41 5.36 4.54
C ASP A 190 -4.13 4.46 5.54
N THR A 191 -3.52 4.20 6.69
CA THR A 191 -4.09 3.37 7.76
C THR A 191 -4.55 4.25 8.90
N ALA A 192 -5.86 4.34 9.10
CA ALA A 192 -6.46 5.07 10.20
C ALA A 192 -6.13 4.42 11.55
N ASN A 193 -6.01 5.24 12.60
CA ASN A 193 -5.72 4.83 13.97
C ASN A 193 -6.61 3.69 14.48
N SER A 194 -7.91 3.69 14.15
CA SER A 194 -8.85 2.64 14.57
C SER A 194 -8.50 1.24 14.04
N LEU A 195 -7.75 1.15 12.95
CA LEU A 195 -7.25 -0.10 12.38
C LEU A 195 -5.97 -0.61 13.08
N LEU A 196 -5.42 0.16 14.03
CA LEU A 196 -4.20 -0.18 14.76
C LEU A 196 -4.48 -0.86 16.12
N ASN A 197 -5.73 -0.82 16.62
CA ASN A 197 -6.07 -1.18 18.01
C ASN A 197 -6.03 -2.68 18.35
N ALA A 198 -6.21 -3.54 17.35
CA ALA A 198 -6.35 -4.99 17.56
C ALA A 198 -5.72 -5.76 16.40
N VAL A 199 -4.40 -5.69 16.31
CA VAL A 199 -3.63 -6.21 15.17
C VAL A 199 -2.81 -7.40 15.62
N LYS A 200 -2.82 -8.46 14.81
CA LYS A 200 -1.96 -9.62 15.05
C LYS A 200 -0.50 -9.24 14.81
N ALA A 201 0.28 -9.21 15.89
CA ALA A 201 1.69 -8.91 15.87
C ALA A 201 2.53 -10.13 15.48
N TYR A 202 3.81 -9.90 15.18
CA TYR A 202 4.76 -10.94 14.78
C TYR A 202 5.02 -11.98 15.88
N ASN A 203 4.86 -11.63 17.14
CA ASN A 203 4.90 -12.57 18.27
C ASN A 203 3.63 -13.44 18.39
N GLY A 204 2.61 -13.21 17.55
CA GLY A 204 1.35 -13.97 17.50
C GLY A 204 0.23 -13.42 18.37
N GLU A 205 0.50 -12.43 19.22
CA GLU A 205 -0.49 -11.77 20.07
C GLU A 205 -1.33 -10.76 19.28
N ILE A 206 -2.54 -10.45 19.78
CA ILE A 206 -3.33 -9.32 19.29
C ILE A 206 -2.96 -8.10 20.14
N LEU A 207 -2.32 -7.11 19.53
CA LEU A 207 -1.77 -5.94 20.20
C LEU A 207 -2.38 -4.65 19.66
N ASP A 208 -2.21 -3.59 20.44
CA ASP A 208 -2.62 -2.23 20.12
C ASP A 208 -1.39 -1.41 19.69
N PHE A 209 -1.38 -0.97 18.44
CA PHE A 209 -0.33 -0.12 17.85
C PHE A 209 -0.78 1.33 17.64
N SER A 210 -1.94 1.71 18.17
CA SER A 210 -2.50 3.05 18.02
C SER A 210 -1.67 4.13 18.69
N HIS A 211 -0.89 3.76 19.72
CA HIS A 211 0.02 4.61 20.48
C HIS A 211 1.46 4.04 20.42
N PRO A 212 2.13 4.09 19.26
CA PRO A 212 3.42 3.42 19.11
C PRO A 212 4.52 4.12 19.92
N HIS A 213 5.54 3.35 20.26
CA HIS A 213 6.73 3.80 20.98
C HIS A 213 8.00 3.75 20.12
N SER A 214 8.02 2.92 19.07
CA SER A 214 9.14 2.87 18.11
C SER A 214 8.65 2.46 16.72
N MET A 215 9.39 2.85 15.68
CA MET A 215 9.05 2.51 14.31
C MET A 215 10.25 2.26 13.40
N ARG A 216 10.00 1.61 12.27
CA ARG A 216 10.92 1.46 11.13
C ARG A 216 10.13 1.49 9.84
N VAL A 217 10.70 2.00 8.77
CA VAL A 217 10.11 1.88 7.43
C VAL A 217 10.72 0.71 6.68
N VAL A 218 9.86 -0.13 6.13
CA VAL A 218 10.23 -1.38 5.45
C VAL A 218 9.53 -1.49 4.10
N PRO A 219 10.06 -2.30 3.16
CA PRO A 219 9.30 -2.70 1.99
C PRO A 219 7.96 -3.32 2.38
N TYR A 220 6.89 -2.88 1.73
CA TYR A 220 5.56 -3.40 1.99
C TYR A 220 4.76 -3.50 0.70
N THR A 221 4.24 -4.70 0.49
CA THR A 221 3.22 -4.95 -0.53
C THR A 221 1.95 -5.31 0.23
N LYS A 222 0.92 -4.48 0.10
CA LYS A 222 -0.38 -4.77 0.72
C LYS A 222 -0.82 -6.15 0.23
N PRO A 223 -1.14 -7.10 1.14
CA PRO A 223 -1.78 -8.34 0.75
C PRO A 223 -3.00 -7.99 -0.09
N ILE A 224 -3.19 -8.69 -1.21
CA ILE A 224 -4.38 -8.47 -2.05
C ILE A 224 -5.56 -9.04 -1.27
N ASP A 225 -6.14 -8.23 -0.39
CA ASP A 225 -7.24 -8.63 0.50
C ASP A 225 -8.58 -8.76 -0.25
N VAL A 226 -8.64 -8.37 -1.52
CA VAL A 226 -9.86 -8.44 -2.33
C VAL A 226 -9.55 -9.03 -3.71
N ILE A 227 -10.03 -10.25 -3.94
CA ILE A 227 -10.26 -10.75 -5.31
C ILE A 227 -11.58 -10.13 -5.75
N GLU A 228 -11.53 -9.09 -6.58
CA GLU A 228 -12.74 -8.52 -7.18
C GLU A 228 -13.33 -9.51 -8.18
N THR A 229 -14.50 -10.06 -7.86
CA THR A 229 -15.22 -11.00 -8.73
C THR A 229 -16.41 -10.32 -9.39
N ASN A 230 -16.63 -10.57 -10.68
CA ASN A 230 -17.85 -10.21 -11.40
C ASN A 230 -18.50 -11.46 -11.99
N LEU A 231 -19.83 -11.55 -11.94
CA LEU A 231 -20.58 -12.66 -12.52
C LEU A 231 -20.38 -12.67 -14.05
N LYS A 232 -19.88 -13.78 -14.60
CA LYS A 232 -19.79 -13.98 -16.06
C LYS A 232 -21.15 -14.37 -16.64
N TRP A 233 -21.77 -15.41 -16.09
CA TRP A 233 -23.11 -15.87 -16.43
C TRP A 233 -23.66 -16.74 -15.29
N SER A 234 -24.98 -16.99 -15.30
CA SER A 234 -25.63 -17.93 -14.38
C SER A 234 -26.65 -18.79 -15.13
N TRP A 235 -26.72 -20.08 -14.80
CA TRP A 235 -27.77 -20.98 -15.24
C TRP A 235 -28.70 -21.27 -14.06
N GLU A 236 -30.01 -21.06 -14.24
CA GLU A 236 -30.99 -21.23 -13.16
C GLU A 236 -32.06 -22.28 -13.46
N ARG A 237 -32.34 -22.54 -14.75
CA ARG A 237 -33.38 -23.50 -15.15
C ARG A 237 -33.23 -23.94 -16.60
N SER A 238 -33.78 -25.11 -16.89
CA SER A 238 -33.98 -25.62 -18.25
C SER A 238 -35.44 -25.49 -18.70
N GLN A 239 -35.66 -25.52 -20.01
CA GLN A 239 -36.97 -25.84 -20.57
C GLN A 239 -37.33 -27.33 -20.43
N PHE A 240 -36.32 -28.20 -20.47
CA PHE A 240 -36.44 -29.64 -20.26
C PHE A 240 -36.34 -29.97 -18.77
N LYS A 241 -37.45 -30.44 -18.17
CA LYS A 241 -37.54 -30.76 -16.74
C LYS A 241 -37.14 -29.54 -15.88
N PRO A 242 -37.88 -28.42 -15.98
CA PRO A 242 -37.56 -27.16 -15.31
C PRO A 242 -37.42 -27.27 -13.79
N GLU A 243 -38.05 -28.27 -13.17
CA GLU A 243 -38.00 -28.57 -11.75
C GLU A 243 -36.66 -29.19 -11.30
N PHE A 244 -35.86 -29.71 -12.24
CA PHE A 244 -34.52 -30.25 -11.98
C PHE A 244 -33.48 -29.14 -12.12
N ASN A 245 -33.38 -28.26 -11.12
CA ASN A 245 -32.53 -27.07 -11.13
C ASN A 245 -31.58 -26.94 -9.92
N GLN A 246 -31.55 -27.92 -9.02
CA GLN A 246 -30.61 -27.95 -7.92
C GLN A 246 -29.34 -28.68 -8.33
N VAL A 247 -28.17 -28.20 -7.93
CA VAL A 247 -26.86 -28.85 -8.14
C VAL A 247 -26.14 -28.92 -6.80
N MET A 248 -25.54 -30.07 -6.49
CA MET A 248 -24.81 -30.28 -5.23
C MET A 248 -23.49 -31.07 -5.41
N ALA A 249 -23.29 -31.71 -6.55
CA ALA A 249 -22.01 -32.31 -6.92
C ALA A 249 -21.08 -31.28 -7.57
N THR A 250 -19.77 -31.50 -7.47
CA THR A 250 -18.75 -30.68 -8.14
C THR A 250 -18.96 -30.73 -9.66
N PRO A 251 -18.99 -29.59 -10.38
CA PRO A 251 -19.07 -29.57 -11.84
C PRO A 251 -17.82 -30.18 -12.50
N VAL A 252 -17.98 -30.68 -13.73
CA VAL A 252 -16.88 -31.17 -14.56
C VAL A 252 -16.67 -30.22 -15.73
N VAL A 253 -15.42 -29.99 -16.14
CA VAL A 253 -15.08 -29.11 -17.27
C VAL A 253 -14.49 -29.93 -18.41
N ALA A 254 -15.03 -29.80 -19.61
CA ALA A 254 -14.58 -30.51 -20.82
C ALA A 254 -15.02 -29.80 -22.10
N GLN A 255 -14.36 -30.07 -23.23
CA GLN A 255 -14.81 -29.57 -24.53
C GLN A 255 -15.96 -30.43 -25.07
N LEU A 256 -17.12 -29.83 -25.35
CA LEU A 256 -18.32 -30.54 -25.81
C LEU A 256 -18.90 -30.03 -27.13
N ASN A 257 -18.47 -28.87 -27.62
CA ASN A 257 -18.84 -28.35 -28.94
C ASN A 257 -17.69 -27.60 -29.64
N ASP A 258 -17.88 -27.40 -30.94
CA ASP A 258 -17.00 -26.62 -31.82
C ASP A 258 -17.49 -25.16 -31.79
N ASP A 259 -16.83 -24.32 -30.99
CA ASP A 259 -17.20 -22.90 -30.85
C ASP A 259 -16.66 -22.06 -32.00
N ASN A 260 -15.48 -22.42 -32.51
CA ASN A 260 -14.77 -21.65 -33.52
C ASN A 260 -15.13 -22.05 -34.97
N HIS A 261 -15.97 -23.07 -35.13
CA HIS A 261 -16.50 -23.61 -36.38
C HIS A 261 -15.41 -24.14 -37.33
N ASP A 262 -14.32 -24.68 -36.81
CA ASP A 262 -13.23 -25.28 -37.60
C ASP A 262 -13.43 -26.77 -37.91
N GLY A 263 -14.53 -27.36 -37.41
CA GLY A 263 -14.88 -28.76 -37.58
C GLY A 263 -14.24 -29.70 -36.56
N LYS A 264 -13.60 -29.17 -35.51
CA LYS A 264 -12.98 -29.93 -34.42
C LYS A 264 -13.52 -29.47 -33.07
N ILE A 265 -13.39 -30.35 -32.08
CA ILE A 265 -13.65 -30.05 -30.68
C ILE A 265 -12.31 -30.27 -29.97
N ASP A 266 -11.57 -29.20 -29.71
CA ASP A 266 -10.22 -29.27 -29.15
C ASP A 266 -9.89 -28.09 -28.22
N ASN A 267 -8.61 -27.91 -27.84
CA ASN A 267 -8.21 -26.87 -26.88
C ASN A 267 -8.33 -25.43 -27.42
N ASN A 268 -8.75 -25.25 -28.68
CA ASN A 268 -9.06 -23.95 -29.26
C ASN A 268 -10.52 -23.52 -29.04
N ASP A 269 -11.37 -24.40 -28.49
CA ASP A 269 -12.75 -24.11 -28.09
C ASP A 269 -12.85 -23.66 -26.62
N VAL A 270 -14.02 -23.14 -26.21
CA VAL A 270 -14.27 -22.71 -24.84
C VAL A 270 -14.82 -23.89 -24.04
N ALA A 271 -14.05 -24.34 -23.05
CA ALA A 271 -14.45 -25.49 -22.24
C ALA A 271 -15.82 -25.30 -21.54
N ASP A 272 -16.64 -26.33 -21.63
CA ASP A 272 -18.01 -26.39 -21.13
C ASP A 272 -18.10 -27.01 -19.75
N ILE A 273 -19.28 -26.94 -19.15
CA ILE A 273 -19.55 -27.40 -17.80
C ILE A 273 -20.61 -28.51 -17.82
N ILE A 274 -20.29 -29.66 -17.22
CA ILE A 274 -21.22 -30.76 -16.99
C ILE A 274 -21.64 -30.75 -15.53
N VAL A 275 -22.96 -30.77 -15.29
CA VAL A 275 -23.57 -30.90 -13.96
C VAL A 275 -24.64 -31.97 -13.94
N VAL A 276 -24.97 -32.48 -12.75
CA VAL A 276 -26.14 -33.33 -12.53
C VAL A 276 -27.16 -32.53 -11.72
N THR A 277 -28.33 -32.27 -12.30
CA THR A 277 -29.37 -31.48 -11.63
C THR A 277 -30.46 -32.36 -11.05
N PHE A 278 -31.05 -31.98 -9.92
CA PHE A 278 -32.13 -32.72 -9.26
C PHE A 278 -33.27 -31.81 -8.81
N GLU A 279 -34.41 -32.41 -8.48
CA GLU A 279 -35.62 -31.71 -8.04
C GLU A 279 -35.63 -31.50 -6.53
N SER A 280 -35.76 -30.24 -6.09
CA SER A 280 -35.96 -29.86 -4.69
C SER A 280 -34.93 -30.52 -3.74
N ASN A 281 -35.33 -31.46 -2.88
CA ASN A 281 -34.46 -32.19 -1.96
C ASN A 281 -34.22 -33.66 -2.37
N LYS A 282 -34.61 -34.06 -3.58
CA LYS A 282 -34.55 -35.45 -4.07
C LYS A 282 -33.18 -35.85 -4.63
N TYR A 283 -32.09 -35.40 -4.01
CA TYR A 283 -30.71 -35.63 -4.49
C TYR A 283 -30.32 -37.12 -4.54
N ASN A 284 -31.06 -38.01 -3.85
CA ASN A 284 -30.84 -39.45 -3.82
C ASN A 284 -31.78 -40.25 -4.75
N ALA A 285 -32.63 -39.57 -5.53
CA ALA A 285 -33.62 -40.20 -6.42
C ALA A 285 -33.22 -40.14 -7.90
N GLY A 286 -31.95 -39.83 -8.19
CA GLY A 286 -31.45 -39.59 -9.54
C GLY A 286 -31.67 -38.14 -9.99
N GLY A 287 -30.78 -37.67 -10.85
CA GLY A 287 -30.79 -36.34 -11.46
C GLY A 287 -30.46 -36.41 -12.95
N ILE A 288 -30.59 -35.30 -13.64
CA ILE A 288 -30.39 -35.19 -15.09
C ILE A 288 -28.99 -34.64 -15.36
N VAL A 289 -28.21 -35.33 -16.19
CA VAL A 289 -26.93 -34.81 -16.69
C VAL A 289 -27.20 -33.68 -17.68
N ARG A 290 -26.58 -32.52 -17.45
CA ARG A 290 -26.69 -31.32 -18.30
C ARG A 290 -25.31 -30.85 -18.72
N ALA A 291 -25.22 -30.37 -19.96
CA ALA A 291 -24.04 -29.71 -20.51
C ALA A 291 -24.36 -28.24 -20.74
N LEU A 292 -23.57 -27.34 -20.14
CA LEU A 292 -23.72 -25.89 -20.17
C LEU A 292 -22.52 -25.28 -20.88
N SER A 293 -22.77 -24.38 -21.83
CA SER A 293 -21.70 -23.71 -22.57
C SER A 293 -20.81 -22.89 -21.64
N GLY A 294 -19.49 -23.02 -21.81
CA GLY A 294 -18.53 -22.18 -21.10
C GLY A 294 -18.63 -20.69 -21.44
N VAL A 295 -19.20 -20.37 -22.61
CA VAL A 295 -19.37 -19.01 -23.13
C VAL A 295 -20.38 -18.22 -22.29
N ASP A 296 -21.60 -18.74 -22.17
CA ASP A 296 -22.75 -18.02 -21.63
C ASP A 296 -23.68 -18.84 -20.70
N GLY A 297 -23.36 -20.10 -20.45
CA GLY A 297 -24.16 -21.00 -19.61
C GLY A 297 -25.41 -21.58 -20.28
N SER A 298 -25.59 -21.40 -21.60
CA SER A 298 -26.68 -22.02 -22.35
C SER A 298 -26.58 -23.54 -22.39
N GLU A 299 -27.71 -24.25 -22.48
CA GLU A 299 -27.69 -25.71 -22.55
C GLU A 299 -27.32 -26.20 -23.95
N LEU A 300 -26.31 -27.07 -24.05
CA LEU A 300 -25.80 -27.59 -25.33
C LEU A 300 -26.65 -28.74 -25.89
N TRP A 301 -27.25 -29.55 -25.02
CA TRP A 301 -27.98 -30.75 -25.43
C TRP A 301 -29.48 -30.50 -25.61
N SER A 302 -30.07 -31.13 -26.63
CA SER A 302 -31.51 -31.02 -26.94
C SER A 302 -32.41 -31.93 -26.08
N TYR A 303 -31.81 -32.91 -25.38
CA TYR A 303 -32.51 -33.90 -24.56
C TYR A 303 -33.59 -34.71 -25.32
N SER A 304 -33.46 -34.84 -26.65
CA SER A 304 -34.41 -35.58 -27.50
C SER A 304 -34.55 -37.06 -27.14
N ASN A 305 -33.56 -37.62 -26.43
CA ASN A 305 -33.56 -38.97 -25.88
C ASN A 305 -34.29 -39.11 -24.52
N GLY A 306 -34.86 -38.02 -23.99
CA GLY A 306 -35.50 -38.00 -22.67
C GLY A 306 -34.53 -37.76 -21.50
N GLY A 307 -33.28 -37.37 -21.79
CA GLY A 307 -32.25 -37.10 -20.78
C GLY A 307 -31.59 -38.37 -20.22
N ILE A 308 -30.42 -38.18 -19.61
CA ILE A 308 -29.66 -39.25 -18.96
C ILE A 308 -29.77 -39.07 -17.44
N ILE A 309 -30.16 -40.13 -16.74
CA ILE A 309 -30.25 -40.13 -15.28
C ILE A 309 -28.91 -40.56 -14.69
N ALA A 310 -28.38 -39.76 -13.76
CA ALA A 310 -27.20 -40.04 -12.95
C ALA A 310 -27.47 -39.78 -11.47
N ASP A 311 -26.65 -40.33 -10.57
CA ASP A 311 -26.76 -40.02 -9.14
C ASP A 311 -26.25 -38.59 -8.88
N ALA A 312 -27.12 -37.71 -8.37
CA ALA A 312 -26.80 -36.29 -8.17
C ALA A 312 -25.82 -36.01 -7.02
N ARG A 313 -25.41 -37.05 -6.27
CA ARG A 313 -24.42 -36.94 -5.18
C ARG A 313 -22.99 -37.14 -5.66
N TYR A 314 -22.79 -37.64 -6.88
CA TYR A 314 -21.46 -37.97 -7.41
C TYR A 314 -21.20 -37.21 -8.70
N THR A 315 -19.99 -36.65 -8.79
CA THR A 315 -19.50 -35.99 -10.00
C THR A 315 -19.23 -37.05 -11.08
N PRO A 316 -19.75 -36.89 -12.31
CA PRO A 316 -19.43 -37.79 -13.41
C PRO A 316 -17.95 -37.65 -13.82
N ALA A 317 -17.46 -38.58 -14.64
CA ALA A 317 -16.15 -38.49 -15.27
C ALA A 317 -16.31 -38.36 -16.79
N VAL A 318 -15.44 -37.58 -17.43
CA VAL A 318 -15.39 -37.38 -18.88
C VAL A 318 -13.94 -37.41 -19.33
N ALA A 319 -13.67 -38.15 -20.41
CA ALA A 319 -12.37 -38.25 -21.05
C ALA A 319 -12.57 -38.79 -22.47
N ASP A 320 -11.66 -38.42 -23.38
CA ASP A 320 -11.42 -39.18 -24.61
C ASP A 320 -10.36 -40.25 -24.29
N LEU A 321 -10.65 -41.53 -24.57
CA LEU A 321 -9.90 -42.71 -24.09
C LEU A 321 -9.25 -43.50 -25.23
#